data_AF-A0A842JNH3-F1
#
_entry.id   AF-A0A842JNH3-F1
#
_cell.length_a   1.000
_cell.length_b   1.000
_cell.length_c   1.000
_cell.angle_alpha   90.00
_cell.angle_beta   90.00
_cell.angle_gamma   90.00
#
_symmetry.space_group_name_H-M   'P 1'
#
loop_
_entity.id
_entity.type
_entity.pdbx_description
1 polymer ?
#
loop_
_entity_poly.entity_id
_entity_poly.type
_entity_poly.pdbx_seq_one_letter_code
_entity_poly.pdbx_strand_id
1 'polypeptide(L)'
;MGESNRSGQVLVMVSFWWSRGDELANHQLGKILTRAGCLDGEITDAAAVDRALRAVGDEQALVAELDEWWQMVAARRSDNTTQNPGLSLGGSIRYLTDRLDADRVTPESIGECRRQIAALDTQIVSAKDLPELAHPDAEMLTLLTRYMEARSRVLAMTST
;
A
#
# COMPACT_ATOMS: atom_id res chain seq x y z
N MET A 1 -19.81 -25.03 -12.76
CA MET A 1 -19.63 -24.73 -11.32
C MET A 1 -18.16 -24.52 -10.92
N GLY A 2 -17.17 -25.11 -11.62
CA GLY A 2 -15.74 -24.89 -11.31
C GLY A 2 -15.13 -23.57 -11.84
N GLU A 3 -15.57 -23.08 -13.00
CA GLU A 3 -14.99 -21.89 -13.65
C GLU A 3 -15.38 -20.56 -12.99
N SER A 4 -16.64 -20.42 -12.53
CA SER A 4 -17.06 -19.23 -11.77
C SER A 4 -16.36 -19.13 -10.41
N ASN A 5 -16.02 -20.27 -9.79
CA ASN A 5 -15.26 -20.29 -8.53
C ASN A 5 -13.81 -19.85 -8.75
N ARG A 6 -13.18 -20.30 -9.85
CA ARG A 6 -11.84 -19.87 -10.24
C ARG A 6 -11.80 -18.38 -10.58
N SER A 7 -12.78 -17.88 -11.33
CA SER A 7 -12.88 -16.46 -11.68
C SER A 7 -13.04 -15.60 -10.43
N GLY A 8 -13.89 -16.00 -9.49
CA GLY A 8 -14.03 -15.32 -8.20
C GLY A 8 -12.73 -15.28 -7.39
N GLN A 9 -11.95 -16.37 -7.38
CA GLN A 9 -10.65 -16.40 -6.73
C GLN A 9 -9.65 -15.42 -7.36
N VAL A 10 -9.58 -15.35 -8.70
CA VAL A 10 -8.72 -14.40 -9.41
C VAL A 10 -9.04 -12.97 -9.01
N LEU A 11 -10.31 -12.58 -9.01
CA LEU A 11 -10.71 -11.21 -8.64
C LEU A 11 -10.35 -10.88 -7.19
N VAL A 12 -10.49 -11.83 -6.26
CA VAL A 12 -10.04 -11.66 -4.86
C VAL A 12 -8.53 -11.45 -4.79
N MET A 13 -7.75 -12.25 -5.53
CA MET A 13 -6.29 -12.10 -5.58
C MET A 13 -5.87 -10.77 -6.19
N VAL A 14 -6.59 -10.30 -7.22
CA VAL A 14 -6.32 -9.00 -7.84
C VAL A 14 -6.55 -7.86 -6.84
N SER A 15 -7.69 -7.85 -6.15
CA SER A 15 -7.99 -6.85 -5.12
C SER A 15 -6.98 -6.90 -3.96
N PHE A 16 -6.61 -8.11 -3.52
CA PHE A 16 -5.60 -8.32 -2.50
C PHE A 16 -4.25 -7.71 -2.91
N TRP A 17 -3.72 -8.07 -4.07
CA TRP A 17 -2.42 -7.59 -4.54
C TRP A 17 -2.43 -6.10 -4.87
N TRP A 18 -3.54 -5.56 -5.40
CA TRP A 18 -3.69 -4.13 -5.61
C TRP A 18 -3.54 -3.34 -4.30
N SER A 19 -4.16 -3.83 -3.22
CA SER A 19 -4.11 -3.19 -1.91
C SER A 19 -2.71 -3.17 -1.27
N ARG A 20 -1.77 -4.00 -1.78
CA ARG A 20 -0.38 -3.98 -1.34
C ARG A 20 0.39 -2.78 -1.86
N GLY A 21 -0.13 -2.10 -2.88
CA GLY A 21 0.41 -0.82 -3.35
C GLY A 21 1.70 -0.94 -4.17
N ASP A 22 1.84 -1.99 -5.00
CA ASP A 22 2.89 -1.97 -6.03
C ASP A 22 2.47 -0.99 -7.14
N GLU A 23 3.11 0.17 -7.18
CA GLU A 23 2.67 1.28 -8.04
C GLU A 23 2.77 0.93 -9.53
N LEU A 24 3.84 0.23 -9.93
CA LEU A 24 4.02 -0.19 -11.31
C LEU A 24 2.97 -1.23 -11.70
N ALA A 25 2.74 -2.22 -10.84
CA ALA A 25 1.73 -3.23 -11.11
C ALA A 25 0.32 -2.65 -11.09
N ASN A 26 0.02 -1.73 -10.17
CA ASN A 26 -1.28 -1.06 -10.07
C ASN A 26 -1.55 -0.17 -11.28
N HIS A 27 -0.52 0.49 -11.83
CA HIS A 27 -0.63 1.21 -13.09
C HIS A 27 -0.96 0.28 -14.26
N GLN A 28 -0.31 -0.90 -14.32
CA GLN A 28 -0.62 -1.92 -15.32
C GLN A 28 -2.06 -2.43 -15.17
N LEU A 29 -2.54 -2.67 -13.95
CA LEU A 29 -3.92 -3.07 -13.68
C LEU A 29 -4.91 -2.02 -14.19
N GLY A 30 -4.65 -0.74 -13.92
CA GLY A 30 -5.48 0.36 -14.42
C GLY A 30 -5.58 0.37 -15.94
N LYS A 31 -4.48 0.10 -16.65
CA LYS A 31 -4.49 -0.04 -18.13
C LYS A 31 -5.31 -1.23 -18.61
N ILE A 32 -5.19 -2.39 -17.96
CA ILE A 32 -5.96 -3.59 -18.30
C ILE A 32 -7.46 -3.28 -18.17
N LEU A 33 -7.88 -2.72 -17.04
CA LEU A 33 -9.28 -2.42 -16.75
C LEU A 33 -9.85 -1.30 -17.64
N THR A 34 -9.04 -0.27 -17.94
CA THR A 34 -9.46 0.81 -18.86
C THR A 34 -9.62 0.30 -20.28
N ARG A 35 -8.68 -0.53 -20.78
CA ARG A 35 -8.76 -1.12 -22.12
C ARG A 35 -9.99 -2.02 -22.26
N ALA A 36 -10.37 -2.71 -21.19
CA ALA A 36 -11.58 -3.52 -21.14
C ALA A 36 -12.88 -2.71 -20.98
N GLY A 37 -12.82 -1.39 -20.78
CA GLY A 37 -13.99 -0.56 -20.51
C GLY A 37 -14.60 -0.78 -19.11
N CYS A 38 -13.87 -1.42 -18.20
CA CYS A 38 -14.30 -1.67 -16.81
C CYS A 38 -13.99 -0.49 -15.88
N LEU A 39 -13.16 0.46 -16.32
CA LEU A 39 -12.70 1.59 -15.53
C LEU A 39 -12.62 2.85 -16.40
N ASP A 40 -13.29 3.91 -15.96
CA ASP A 40 -13.19 5.24 -16.55
C ASP A 40 -12.23 6.11 -15.72
N GLY A 41 -10.93 6.00 -15.99
CA GLY A 41 -9.89 6.81 -15.34
C GLY A 41 -8.96 6.02 -14.41
N GLU A 42 -8.47 6.66 -13.35
CA GLU A 42 -7.52 6.06 -12.41
C GLU A 42 -8.23 5.33 -11.27
N ILE A 43 -7.57 4.29 -10.75
CA ILE A 43 -8.03 3.59 -9.55
C ILE A 43 -7.64 4.40 -8.32
N THR A 44 -8.60 5.14 -7.76
CA THR A 44 -8.35 6.06 -6.63
C THR A 44 -8.60 5.43 -5.26
N ASP A 45 -9.42 4.39 -5.18
CA ASP A 45 -9.82 3.75 -3.91
C ASP A 45 -10.28 2.31 -4.10
N ALA A 46 -10.44 1.59 -2.99
CA ALA A 46 -10.86 0.19 -2.98
C ALA A 46 -12.25 -0.02 -3.61
N ALA A 47 -13.16 0.96 -3.48
CA ALA A 47 -14.49 0.85 -4.06
C ALA A 47 -14.44 0.96 -5.60
N ALA A 48 -13.52 1.75 -6.16
CA ALA A 48 -13.26 1.83 -7.59
C ALA A 48 -12.74 0.50 -8.14
N VAL A 49 -11.79 -0.13 -7.44
CA VAL A 49 -11.33 -1.50 -7.79
C VAL A 49 -12.49 -2.48 -7.79
N ASP A 50 -13.25 -2.52 -6.69
CA ASP A 50 -14.33 -3.48 -6.56
C ASP A 50 -15.41 -3.29 -7.63
N ARG A 51 -15.70 -2.04 -8.04
CA ARG A 51 -16.62 -1.77 -9.16
C ARG A 51 -16.04 -2.27 -10.48
N ALA A 52 -14.78 -1.98 -10.77
CA ALA A 52 -14.13 -2.41 -12.00
C ALA A 52 -14.03 -3.95 -12.09
N LEU A 53 -13.66 -4.63 -10.99
CA LEU A 53 -13.60 -6.09 -10.94
C LEU A 53 -14.98 -6.75 -11.07
N ARG A 54 -16.05 -6.12 -10.56
CA ARG A 54 -17.42 -6.61 -10.81
C ARG A 54 -17.83 -6.45 -12.28
N ALA A 55 -17.36 -5.39 -12.96
CA ALA A 55 -17.66 -5.15 -14.36
C ALA A 55 -16.98 -6.15 -15.31
N VAL A 56 -15.88 -6.80 -14.89
CA VAL A 56 -15.22 -7.89 -15.63
C VAL A 56 -16.19 -9.05 -15.92
N GLY A 57 -17.13 -9.33 -15.01
CA GLY A 57 -18.12 -10.38 -15.18
C GLY A 57 -17.49 -11.77 -15.44
N ASP A 58 -18.03 -12.49 -16.42
CA ASP A 58 -17.58 -13.83 -16.84
C ASP A 58 -16.69 -13.79 -18.10
N GLU A 59 -16.11 -12.64 -18.44
CA GLU A 59 -15.24 -12.51 -19.61
C GLU A 59 -13.93 -13.29 -19.41
N GLN A 60 -13.88 -14.52 -19.92
CA GLN A 60 -12.79 -15.47 -19.66
C GLN A 60 -11.40 -14.95 -20.07
N ALA A 61 -11.29 -14.22 -21.19
CA ALA A 61 -10.02 -13.67 -21.65
C ALA A 61 -9.48 -12.63 -20.67
N LEU A 62 -10.35 -11.76 -20.16
CA LEU A 62 -9.98 -10.74 -19.18
C LEU A 62 -9.65 -11.36 -17.83
N VAL A 63 -10.40 -12.39 -17.39
CA VAL A 63 -10.08 -13.15 -16.17
C VAL A 63 -8.71 -13.83 -16.29
N ALA A 64 -8.35 -14.39 -17.45
CA ALA A 64 -7.04 -14.99 -17.67
C ALA A 64 -5.91 -13.96 -17.60
N GLU A 65 -6.09 -12.78 -18.19
CA GLU A 65 -5.09 -11.70 -18.10
C GLU A 65 -4.94 -11.17 -16.66
N LEU A 66 -6.04 -11.10 -15.90
CA LEU A 66 -6.00 -10.78 -14.47
C LEU A 66 -5.32 -11.88 -13.63
N ASP A 67 -5.48 -13.15 -14.03
CA ASP A 67 -4.76 -14.29 -13.42
C ASP A 67 -3.24 -14.14 -13.61
N GLU A 68 -2.81 -13.83 -14.84
CA GLU A 68 -1.41 -13.55 -15.15
C GLU A 68 -0.89 -12.32 -14.40
N TRP A 69 -1.69 -11.26 -14.31
CA TRP A 69 -1.32 -10.04 -13.60
C TRP A 69 -1.00 -10.32 -12.13
N TRP A 70 -1.91 -10.97 -11.38
CA TRP A 70 -1.67 -11.14 -9.93
C TRP A 70 -0.49 -12.08 -9.67
N GLN A 71 -0.27 -13.09 -10.52
CA GLN A 71 0.89 -13.98 -10.43
C GLN A 71 2.21 -13.24 -10.71
N MET A 72 2.21 -12.32 -11.67
CA MET A 72 3.35 -11.45 -11.94
C MET A 72 3.67 -10.55 -10.73
N VAL A 73 2.65 -9.97 -10.09
CA VAL A 73 2.84 -9.15 -8.87
C VAL A 73 3.42 -9.99 -7.73
N ALA A 74 2.86 -11.18 -7.51
CA ALA A 74 3.33 -12.10 -6.49
C ALA A 74 4.81 -12.44 -6.68
N ALA A 75 5.20 -12.83 -7.90
CA ALA A 75 6.59 -13.14 -8.24
C ALA A 75 7.52 -11.92 -8.08
N ARG A 76 7.11 -10.74 -8.58
CA ARG A 76 7.87 -9.49 -8.46
C ARG A 76 8.14 -9.11 -7.00
N ARG A 77 7.17 -9.36 -6.12
CA ARG A 77 7.27 -9.08 -4.68
C ARG A 77 7.85 -10.25 -3.89
N SER A 78 8.29 -11.34 -4.55
CA SER A 78 8.75 -12.57 -3.90
C SER A 78 7.75 -13.07 -2.85
N ASP A 79 6.46 -13.02 -3.17
CA ASP A 79 5.32 -13.33 -2.30
C ASP A 79 5.23 -12.48 -1.02
N ASN A 80 5.96 -11.36 -0.94
CA ASN A 80 5.89 -10.44 0.18
C ASN A 80 4.55 -9.67 0.17
N THR A 81 3.71 -10.02 1.14
CA THR A 81 2.36 -9.47 1.32
C THR A 81 2.32 -8.22 2.20
N THR A 82 3.48 -7.70 2.61
CA THR A 82 3.60 -6.43 3.35
C THR A 82 3.07 -5.31 2.47
N GLN A 83 2.27 -4.43 3.06
CA GLN A 83 1.77 -3.25 2.35
C GLN A 83 2.91 -2.23 2.15
N ASN A 84 2.99 -1.66 0.95
CA ASN A 84 3.91 -0.56 0.62
C ASN A 84 3.81 0.53 1.69
N PRO A 85 4.92 0.82 2.43
CA PRO A 85 4.93 1.85 3.45
C PRO A 85 4.56 3.25 2.93
N GLY A 86 4.76 3.53 1.65
CA GLY A 86 4.37 4.80 1.02
C GLY A 86 2.89 5.13 1.23
N LEU A 87 2.02 4.12 1.31
CA LEU A 87 0.58 4.29 1.54
C LEU A 87 0.24 4.80 2.94
N SER A 88 1.06 4.51 3.96
CA SER A 88 0.79 4.84 5.37
C SER A 88 1.73 5.91 5.95
N LEU A 89 2.93 6.08 5.37
CA LEU A 89 3.97 6.96 5.89
C LEU A 89 3.52 8.42 5.96
N GLY A 90 2.86 8.95 4.91
CA GLY A 90 2.41 10.34 4.90
C GLY A 90 1.45 10.68 6.04
N GLY A 91 0.47 9.80 6.29
CA GLY A 91 -0.47 9.95 7.40
C GLY A 91 0.21 9.79 8.77
N SER A 92 1.15 8.86 8.87
CA SER A 92 1.92 8.65 10.10
C SER A 92 2.84 9.82 10.45
N ILE A 93 3.56 10.37 9.47
CA ILE A 93 4.41 11.55 9.65
C ILE A 93 3.57 12.73 10.12
N ARG A 94 2.38 12.93 9.53
CA ARG A 94 1.45 13.97 9.97
C ARG A 94 1.01 13.74 11.41
N TYR A 95 0.57 12.54 11.76
CA TYR A 95 0.20 12.19 13.13
C TYR A 95 1.31 12.49 14.13
N LEU A 96 2.55 12.06 13.85
CA LEU A 96 3.69 12.29 14.72
C LEU A 96 3.98 13.79 14.85
N THR A 97 3.95 14.53 13.74
CA THR A 97 4.24 15.97 13.72
C THR A 97 3.18 16.77 14.46
N ASP A 98 1.90 16.52 14.19
CA ASP A 98 0.77 17.18 14.86
C ASP A 98 0.79 16.95 16.38
N ARG A 99 1.21 15.76 16.82
CA ARG A 99 1.38 15.44 18.24
C ARG A 99 2.57 16.16 18.88
N LEU A 100 3.66 16.34 18.13
CA LEU A 100 4.85 17.06 18.60
C LEU A 100 4.62 18.57 18.69
N ASP A 101 3.80 19.10 17.79
CA ASP A 101 3.52 20.54 17.67
C ASP A 101 2.29 20.97 18.49
N ALA A 102 1.67 20.04 19.21
CA ALA A 102 0.56 20.35 20.12
C ALA A 102 1.03 21.22 21.30
N ASP A 103 0.20 22.22 21.69
CA ASP A 103 0.46 23.15 22.80
C ASP A 103 0.85 22.44 24.11
N ARG A 104 0.36 21.21 24.30
CA ARG A 104 0.72 20.35 25.43
C ARG A 104 1.03 18.94 24.96
N VAL A 105 2.31 18.58 25.04
CA VAL A 105 2.78 17.20 24.87
C VAL A 105 2.75 16.51 26.24
N THR A 106 2.11 15.34 26.31
CA THR A 106 2.04 14.54 27.55
C THR A 106 2.94 13.29 27.45
N PRO A 107 3.37 12.70 28.58
CA PRO A 107 4.09 11.43 28.56
C PRO A 107 3.31 10.30 27.86
N GLU A 108 1.98 10.31 27.98
CA GLU A 108 1.09 9.37 27.29
C GLU A 108 1.12 9.56 25.77
N SER A 109 1.05 10.81 25.28
CA SER A 109 1.13 11.07 23.84
C SER A 109 2.49 10.71 23.26
N ILE A 110 3.58 10.89 24.03
CA ILE A 110 4.92 10.44 23.65
C ILE A 110 4.96 8.90 23.59
N GLY A 111 4.36 8.21 24.56
CA GLY A 111 4.24 6.75 24.56
C GLY A 111 3.48 6.21 23.35
N GLU A 112 2.39 6.85 22.96
CA GLU A 112 1.62 6.53 21.75
C GLU A 112 2.45 6.74 20.48
N CYS A 113 3.16 7.88 20.38
CA CYS A 113 4.07 8.14 19.26
C CYS A 113 5.18 7.08 19.15
N ARG A 114 5.74 6.64 20.28
CA ARG A 114 6.75 5.56 20.30
C ARG A 114 6.19 4.21 19.83
N ARG A 115 4.95 3.87 20.21
CA ARG A 115 4.27 2.67 19.70
C ARG A 115 4.06 2.76 18.18
N GLN A 116 3.62 3.91 17.69
CA GLN A 116 3.44 4.14 16.26
C GLN A 116 4.77 4.00 15.49
N ILE A 117 5.86 4.58 16.02
CA ILE A 117 7.21 4.43 15.46
C ILE A 117 7.64 2.97 15.44
N ALA A 118 7.44 2.21 16.52
CA ALA A 118 7.83 0.80 16.57
C ALA A 118 7.06 -0.05 15.53
N ALA A 119 5.78 0.23 15.33
CA ALA A 119 4.96 -0.41 14.31
C ALA A 119 5.46 -0.07 12.88
N LEU A 120 5.76 1.20 12.62
CA LEU A 120 6.29 1.65 11.33
C LEU A 120 7.69 1.13 11.04
N ASP A 121 8.59 1.15 12.02
CA ASP A 121 9.94 0.58 11.89
C ASP A 121 9.84 -0.91 11.51
N THR A 122 8.93 -1.64 12.14
CA THR A 122 8.65 -3.05 11.79
C THR A 122 8.13 -3.16 10.36
N GLN A 123 7.15 -2.33 9.97
CA GLN A 123 6.61 -2.33 8.61
C GLN A 123 7.69 -2.05 7.56
N ILE A 124 8.54 -1.04 7.77
CA ILE A 124 9.63 -0.67 6.86
C ILE A 124 10.65 -1.82 6.74
N VAL A 125 11.02 -2.45 7.86
CA VAL A 125 11.95 -3.59 7.86
C VAL A 125 11.35 -4.78 7.10
N SER A 126 10.07 -5.10 7.32
CA SER A 126 9.36 -6.15 6.57
C SER A 126 9.20 -5.83 5.09
N ALA A 127 9.18 -4.55 4.73
CA ALA A 127 9.04 -4.04 3.38
C ALA A 127 10.37 -3.80 2.64
N LYS A 128 11.53 -3.96 3.30
CA LYS A 128 12.83 -3.49 2.77
C LYS A 128 13.18 -4.03 1.37
N ASP A 129 12.71 -5.25 1.07
CA ASP A 129 12.99 -5.95 -0.20
C ASP A 129 11.86 -5.75 -1.23
N LEU A 130 10.82 -4.98 -0.89
CA LEU A 130 9.78 -4.61 -1.85
C LEU A 130 10.37 -3.72 -2.95
N PRO A 131 9.82 -3.76 -4.17
CA PRO A 131 10.34 -2.96 -5.27
C PRO A 131 10.45 -1.46 -4.95
N GLU A 132 9.49 -0.93 -4.18
CA GLU A 132 9.41 0.49 -3.84
C GLU A 132 10.47 0.93 -2.80
N LEU A 133 11.01 0.00 -2.00
CA LEU A 133 12.08 0.29 -1.04
C LEU A 133 13.46 -0.19 -1.51
N ALA A 134 13.51 -1.21 -2.36
CA ALA A 134 14.73 -1.64 -3.01
C ALA A 134 15.23 -0.59 -4.02
N HIS A 135 14.30 0.09 -4.70
CA HIS A 135 14.58 1.15 -5.67
C HIS A 135 13.64 2.36 -5.44
N PRO A 136 13.82 3.10 -4.34
CA PRO A 136 12.92 4.17 -3.97
C PRO A 136 13.04 5.34 -4.94
N ASP A 137 11.89 5.89 -5.31
CA ASP A 137 11.81 7.11 -6.09
C ASP A 137 11.98 8.36 -5.21
N ALA A 138 11.89 9.54 -5.82
CA ALA A 138 12.08 10.80 -5.10
C ALA A 138 11.00 11.05 -4.02
N GLU A 139 9.77 10.60 -4.25
CA GLU A 139 8.68 10.77 -3.29
C GLU A 139 8.89 9.87 -2.06
N MET A 140 9.19 8.59 -2.27
CA MET A 140 9.50 7.64 -1.21
C MET A 140 10.72 8.09 -0.39
N LEU A 141 11.79 8.55 -1.04
CA LEU A 141 12.97 9.10 -0.35
C LEU A 141 12.61 10.33 0.51
N THR A 142 11.72 11.18 0.02
CA THR A 142 11.24 12.35 0.78
C THR A 142 10.42 11.92 1.99
N LEU A 143 9.53 10.93 1.84
CA LEU A 143 8.74 10.38 2.95
C LEU A 143 9.63 9.74 4.01
N LEU A 144 10.60 8.91 3.61
CA LEU A 144 11.53 8.26 4.53
C LEU A 144 12.37 9.29 5.30
N THR A 145 12.86 10.33 4.62
CA THR A 145 13.61 11.41 5.25
C THR A 145 12.78 12.12 6.32
N ARG A 146 11.56 12.54 5.97
CA ARG A 146 10.63 13.20 6.91
C ARG A 146 10.23 12.29 8.07
N TYR A 147 10.08 10.99 7.81
CA TYR A 147 9.85 10.00 8.86
C TYR A 147 11.04 9.93 9.83
N MET A 148 12.27 9.86 9.33
CA MET A 148 13.48 9.84 10.17
C MET A 148 13.60 11.09 11.05
N GLU A 149 13.25 12.26 10.53
CA GLU A 149 13.22 13.52 11.29
C GLU A 149 12.17 13.47 12.42
N ALA A 150 10.92 13.12 12.10
CA ALA A 150 9.84 13.00 13.09
C ALA A 150 10.16 11.96 14.16
N ARG A 151 10.68 10.80 13.74
CA ARG A 151 11.15 9.71 14.62
C ARG A 151 12.23 10.20 15.57
N SER A 152 13.24 10.90 15.07
CA SER A 152 14.34 11.42 15.88
C SER A 152 13.84 12.42 16.93
N ARG A 153 12.90 13.30 16.56
CA ARG A 153 12.27 14.25 17.50
C ARG A 153 11.54 13.52 18.63
N VAL A 154 10.70 12.52 18.33
CA VAL A 154 9.96 11.74 19.35
C VAL A 154 10.91 10.97 20.27
N LEU A 155 11.96 10.35 19.72
CA LEU A 155 12.91 9.56 20.51
C LEU A 155 13.78 10.44 21.42
N ALA A 156 14.06 11.68 21.03
CA ALA A 156 14.79 12.65 21.84
C ALA A 156 13.96 13.21 23.01
N MET A 157 12.63 13.09 22.99
CA MET A 157 11.77 13.55 24.08
C MET A 157 11.95 12.67 25.31
N THR A 158 12.49 13.23 26.39
CA THR A 158 12.54 12.55 27.68
C THR A 158 11.15 12.56 28.32
N SER A 159 10.70 11.42 28.82
CA SER A 159 9.51 11.35 29.66
C SER A 159 9.80 12.17 30.92
N THR A 160 9.29 13.40 30.99
CA THR A 160 9.45 14.30 32.13
C THR A 160 8.43 13.98 33.21
#